data_AF-V9KZ77-F1
#
_entry.id   AF-V9KZ77-F1
#
_cell.length_a   1.000
_cell.length_b   1.000
_cell.length_c   1.000
_cell.angle_alpha   90.00
_cell.angle_beta   90.00
_cell.angle_gamma   90.00
#
_symmetry.space_group_name_H-M   'P 1'
#
loop_
_entity.id
_entity.type
_entity.pdbx_description
1 polymer ?
#
loop_
_entity_poly.entity_id
_entity_poly.type
_entity_poly.pdbx_seq_one_letter_code
_entity_poly.pdbx_strand_id
1 'polypeptide(L)'
;GEEEEEEEERTEKMEVDEPEDAIEMPQVRVRERKKAQIEKEAKAPALKYTVLSLYEEKLLLRRLEACPHAVALSPEAKRLRRKLLVRQAKRERGLPFFDLDQAVSAAVSLVGGLYGAREGNRVRIPVGLETFQTTRQDFQILDRYQIPLPNIKGYQHETTRFMCRLTGSGDLFMNHSIISPYTSRVLKPYIRRDFYSKPLKLRLLAEIRGYPHRNDPTWKADLEASIDYCYVRPNFIPTINSMCHEFFWPGIDLSECLQYPDFSVVVLYKKVIIGFGFMVPDVKYNEAYISFLLVHPEWRRAGIATFMIYHLIQTCMGKDVTLHVSASNTAMLLYQKFGFKAEEYILDFYDKYYPLDSKECKHSFFLRLRR
;
A
#
# COMPACT_ATOMS: atom_id res chain seq x y z
N GLY A 1 -71.49 36.69 4.66
CA GLY A 1 -70.63 35.78 5.42
C GLY A 1 -69.27 35.81 4.77
N GLU A 2 -68.47 36.85 5.01
CA GLU A 2 -68.02 37.38 6.33
C GLU A 2 -67.16 36.32 7.06
N GLU A 3 -65.87 36.54 7.38
CA GLU A 3 -65.25 37.62 8.21
C GLU A 3 -65.49 37.37 9.72
N GLU A 4 -64.59 37.66 10.68
CA GLU A 4 -63.17 38.08 10.68
C GLU A 4 -62.57 37.86 12.10
N GLU A 5 -61.23 37.84 12.21
CA GLU A 5 -60.38 38.29 13.38
C GLU A 5 -60.73 37.71 14.80
N GLU A 6 -60.17 38.04 15.97
CA GLU A 6 -59.17 38.99 16.55
C GLU A 6 -58.17 38.17 17.46
N GLU A 7 -56.90 38.55 17.71
CA GLU A 7 -56.32 39.42 18.79
C GLU A 7 -56.79 39.12 20.26
N GLU A 8 -56.04 39.31 21.37
CA GLU A 8 -54.68 39.84 21.61
C GLU A 8 -54.00 39.30 22.92
N GLU A 9 -52.74 39.71 23.11
CA GLU A 9 -51.77 39.78 24.24
C GLU A 9 -52.03 39.47 25.77
N ARG A 10 -50.88 39.33 26.49
CA ARG A 10 -50.49 39.94 27.81
C ARG A 10 -50.35 39.19 29.17
N THR A 11 -49.07 38.98 29.51
CA THR A 11 -48.33 39.33 30.77
C THR A 11 -48.65 38.78 32.18
N GLU A 12 -47.61 38.12 32.74
CA GLU A 12 -46.93 38.34 34.05
C GLU A 12 -47.68 38.50 35.38
N LYS A 13 -47.20 37.78 36.41
CA LYS A 13 -47.15 38.19 37.82
C LYS A 13 -45.90 37.65 38.55
N MET A 14 -45.55 38.26 39.67
CA MET A 14 -44.30 38.09 40.44
C MET A 14 -44.57 38.34 41.94
N GLU A 15 -44.09 37.44 42.82
CA GLU A 15 -43.98 37.52 44.30
C GLU A 15 -43.27 36.18 44.73
N VAL A 16 -42.23 36.03 45.56
CA VAL A 16 -41.63 36.73 46.73
C VAL A 16 -42.16 36.25 48.09
N ASP A 17 -41.32 35.52 48.86
CA ASP A 17 -41.04 35.74 50.30
C ASP A 17 -39.95 34.80 50.88
N GLU A 18 -39.30 35.22 51.98
CA GLU A 18 -38.39 34.47 52.90
C GLU A 18 -38.92 34.68 54.37
N PRO A 19 -38.16 34.66 55.51
CA PRO A 19 -36.85 34.08 55.91
C PRO A 19 -36.91 33.35 57.30
N GLU A 20 -35.77 33.28 58.03
CA GLU A 20 -35.56 32.99 59.48
C GLU A 20 -35.71 31.52 59.96
N ASP A 21 -34.89 30.94 60.87
CA ASP A 21 -33.53 31.19 61.41
C ASP A 21 -32.95 29.79 61.88
N ALA A 22 -32.02 29.48 62.81
CA ALA A 22 -31.24 30.14 63.88
C ALA A 22 -29.95 29.35 64.25
N ILE A 23 -29.23 29.78 65.30
CA ILE A 23 -27.86 29.35 65.67
C ILE A 23 -27.78 28.72 67.08
N GLU A 24 -26.99 27.64 67.24
CA GLU A 24 -26.29 27.37 68.52
C GLU A 24 -25.02 26.49 68.35
N MET A 25 -24.10 26.50 69.33
CA MET A 25 -22.83 25.74 69.36
C MET A 25 -22.57 25.11 70.73
N PRO A 26 -21.87 23.96 70.78
CA PRO A 26 -20.64 23.92 71.60
C PRO A 26 -19.46 23.13 70.98
N GLN A 27 -18.27 23.30 71.57
CA GLN A 27 -17.00 22.75 71.06
C GLN A 27 -16.67 21.34 71.58
N VAL A 28 -16.08 20.48 70.73
CA VAL A 28 -15.31 19.29 71.14
C VAL A 28 -14.01 19.20 70.32
N ARG A 29 -12.90 18.81 70.96
CA ARG A 29 -11.57 18.71 70.34
C ARG A 29 -11.29 17.32 69.74
N VAL A 30 -10.89 17.26 68.48
CA VAL A 30 -10.14 16.11 67.91
C VAL A 30 -8.94 16.63 67.11
N ARG A 31 -7.79 15.93 67.20
CA ARG A 31 -6.58 16.22 66.42
C ARG A 31 -6.62 15.48 65.08
N GLU A 32 -6.71 16.20 63.98
CA GLU A 32 -6.44 15.63 62.65
C GLU A 32 -5.01 15.92 62.17
N ARG A 33 -4.43 14.97 61.43
CA ARG A 33 -3.03 15.03 60.96
C ARG A 33 -2.96 15.68 59.58
N LYS A 34 -2.23 16.80 59.45
CA LYS A 34 -1.85 17.35 58.14
C LYS A 34 -1.16 16.27 57.28
N LYS A 35 -1.80 15.85 56.19
CA LYS A 35 -1.13 15.38 54.98
C LYS A 35 -1.28 16.49 53.93
N ALA A 36 -0.16 17.09 53.52
CA ALA A 36 -0.20 18.00 52.38
C ALA A 36 -0.53 17.20 51.11
N GLN A 37 -1.61 17.58 50.43
CA GLN A 37 -1.84 17.11 49.07
C GLN A 37 -0.89 17.88 48.17
N ILE A 38 0.04 17.16 47.52
CA ILE A 38 0.81 17.72 46.41
C ILE A 38 -0.09 17.66 45.20
N GLU A 39 -0.56 18.82 44.73
CA GLU A 39 -1.28 18.92 43.47
C GLU A 39 -0.38 18.42 42.34
N LYS A 40 -0.77 17.31 41.71
CA LYS A 40 -0.13 16.87 40.46
C LYS A 40 -0.66 17.73 39.34
N GLU A 41 0.12 18.72 38.92
CA GLU A 41 -0.08 19.42 37.65
C GLU A 41 -0.33 18.41 36.53
N ALA A 42 -1.47 18.54 35.85
CA ALA A 42 -1.84 17.66 34.76
C ALA A 42 -0.98 17.98 33.53
N LYS A 43 0.19 17.33 33.42
CA LYS A 43 1.05 17.41 32.23
C LYS A 43 0.23 17.11 30.98
N ALA A 44 0.07 18.13 30.13
CA ALA A 44 -0.59 17.99 28.83
C ALA A 44 0.08 16.86 28.01
N PRO A 45 -0.71 16.09 27.23
CA PRO A 45 -0.16 14.99 26.44
C PRO A 45 0.88 15.50 25.45
N ALA A 46 2.09 14.96 25.53
CA ALA A 46 3.19 15.38 24.66
C ALA A 46 2.82 15.13 23.18
N LEU A 47 2.78 16.21 22.40
CA LEU A 47 2.46 16.17 20.98
C LEU A 47 3.52 15.33 20.24
N LYS A 48 3.12 14.13 19.78
CA LYS A 48 3.94 13.26 18.94
C LYS A 48 4.00 13.85 17.52
N TYR A 49 4.96 14.74 17.28
CA TYR A 49 5.23 15.25 15.94
C TYR A 49 5.79 14.13 15.05
N THR A 50 5.21 13.94 13.86
CA THR A 50 5.67 12.99 12.85
C THR A 50 6.23 13.73 11.63
N VAL A 51 7.22 13.14 10.97
CA VAL A 51 7.78 13.69 9.72
C VAL A 51 6.74 13.56 8.60
N LEU A 52 6.44 14.68 7.92
CA LEU A 52 5.54 14.70 6.77
C LEU A 52 6.12 13.92 5.59
N SER A 53 5.32 13.01 5.02
CA SER A 53 5.69 12.28 3.81
C SER A 53 5.69 13.17 2.56
N LEU A 54 6.35 12.70 1.50
CA LEU A 54 6.37 13.37 0.19
C LEU A 54 4.97 13.63 -0.38
N TYR A 55 3.99 12.80 -0.01
CA TYR A 55 2.60 12.98 -0.42
C TYR A 55 1.90 14.07 0.40
N GLU A 56 1.99 14.01 1.73
CA GLU A 56 1.34 14.99 2.61
C GLU A 56 1.87 16.40 2.36
N GLU A 57 3.16 16.58 2.06
CA GLU A 57 3.72 17.87 1.66
C GLU A 57 3.08 18.43 0.37
N LYS A 58 2.84 17.57 -0.62
CA LYS A 58 2.16 17.94 -1.88
C LYS A 58 0.68 18.26 -1.65
N LEU A 59 -0.01 17.45 -0.84
CA LEU A 59 -1.41 17.66 -0.50
C LEU A 59 -1.62 18.94 0.31
N LEU A 60 -0.73 19.25 1.27
CA LEU A 60 -0.72 20.51 2.01
C LEU A 60 -0.48 21.71 1.09
N LEU A 61 0.45 21.62 0.14
CA LEU A 61 0.66 22.68 -0.84
C LEU A 61 -0.62 22.95 -1.65
N ARG A 62 -1.24 21.90 -2.21
CA ARG A 62 -2.49 22.01 -2.98
C ARG A 62 -3.64 22.59 -2.16
N ARG A 63 -3.78 22.22 -0.88
CA ARG A 63 -4.77 22.78 0.05
C ARG A 63 -4.53 24.27 0.34
N LEU A 64 -3.27 24.69 0.50
CA LEU A 64 -2.92 26.11 0.66
C LEU A 64 -3.20 26.91 -0.62
N GLU A 65 -3.04 26.32 -1.80
CA GLU A 65 -3.28 26.98 -3.09
C GLU A 65 -4.77 27.05 -3.45
N ALA A 66 -5.58 26.11 -2.98
CA ALA A 66 -7.04 26.18 -3.03
C ALA A 66 -7.65 27.26 -2.11
N CYS A 67 -6.89 27.77 -1.13
CA CYS A 67 -7.37 28.73 -0.13
C CYS A 67 -6.55 30.04 -0.13
N PRO A 68 -6.52 30.81 -1.25
CA PRO A 68 -5.67 32.00 -1.38
C PRO A 68 -5.97 33.08 -0.32
N HIS A 69 -7.22 33.24 0.10
CA HIS A 69 -7.61 34.18 1.16
C HIS A 69 -7.01 33.82 2.52
N ALA A 70 -7.01 32.54 2.91
CA ALA A 70 -6.40 32.09 4.16
C ALA A 70 -4.87 32.29 4.14
N VAL A 71 -4.24 32.05 2.99
CA VAL A 71 -2.81 32.36 2.76
C VAL A 71 -2.54 33.86 2.70
N ALA A 72 -3.49 34.70 2.28
CA ALA A 72 -3.36 36.15 2.31
C ALA A 72 -3.43 36.71 3.74
N LEU A 73 -4.26 36.12 4.60
CA LEU A 73 -4.46 36.54 6.00
C LEU A 73 -3.34 36.04 6.92
N SER A 74 -3.06 34.72 6.97
CA SER A 74 -2.09 34.17 7.93
C SER A 74 -0.63 34.31 7.45
N PRO A 75 0.28 34.93 8.23
CA PRO A 75 1.71 34.96 7.92
C PRO A 75 2.37 33.57 8.04
N GLU A 76 1.80 32.69 8.85
CA GLU A 76 2.26 31.32 9.05
C GLU A 76 1.93 30.46 7.83
N ALA A 77 0.73 30.61 7.26
CA ALA A 77 0.34 29.98 6.00
C ALA A 77 1.25 30.43 4.84
N LYS A 78 1.62 31.72 4.77
CA LYS A 78 2.63 32.22 3.82
C LYS A 78 3.99 31.55 4.03
N ARG A 79 4.44 31.41 5.28
CA ARG A 79 5.72 30.77 5.64
C ARG A 79 5.71 29.28 5.28
N LEU A 80 4.61 28.56 5.56
CA LEU A 80 4.42 27.16 5.24
C LEU A 80 4.39 26.93 3.72
N ARG A 81 3.59 27.69 2.96
CA ARG A 81 3.54 27.59 1.49
C ARG A 81 4.93 27.81 0.88
N ARG A 82 5.66 28.84 1.31
CA ARG A 82 7.05 29.10 0.87
C ARG A 82 7.99 27.94 1.22
N LYS A 83 7.89 27.37 2.43
CA LYS A 83 8.70 26.20 2.84
C LYS A 83 8.42 24.97 1.97
N LEU A 84 7.15 24.71 1.64
CA LEU A 84 6.74 23.59 0.79
C LEU A 84 7.20 23.77 -0.67
N LEU A 85 7.04 24.97 -1.24
CA LEU A 85 7.55 25.31 -2.58
C LEU A 85 9.08 25.17 -2.68
N VAL A 86 9.82 25.67 -1.69
CA VAL A 86 11.29 25.48 -1.61
C VAL A 86 11.66 24.00 -1.45
N ARG A 87 10.87 23.22 -0.70
CA ARG A 87 11.10 21.77 -0.58
C ARG A 87 10.82 21.02 -1.89
N GLN A 88 9.79 21.41 -2.65
CA GLN A 88 9.52 20.88 -3.99
C GLN A 88 10.65 21.20 -4.95
N ALA A 89 11.01 22.48 -5.12
CA ALA A 89 12.03 22.93 -6.06
C ALA A 89 13.44 22.37 -5.76
N LYS A 90 13.74 22.06 -4.48
CA LYS A 90 14.96 21.31 -4.12
C LYS A 90 14.93 19.86 -4.60
N ARG A 91 13.82 19.14 -4.42
CA ARG A 91 13.63 17.75 -4.88
C ARG A 91 13.75 17.62 -6.40
N GLU A 92 13.11 18.52 -7.13
CA GLU A 92 13.17 18.60 -8.60
C GLU A 92 14.59 18.85 -9.13
N ARG A 93 15.49 19.37 -8.30
CA ARG A 93 16.90 19.67 -8.61
C ARG A 93 17.89 18.73 -7.91
N GLY A 94 17.43 17.67 -7.25
CA GLY A 94 18.26 16.72 -6.50
C GLY A 94 19.02 17.33 -5.29
N LEU A 95 18.63 18.51 -4.83
CA LEU A 95 19.34 19.22 -3.76
C LEU A 95 18.97 18.69 -2.37
N PRO A 96 19.94 18.52 -1.45
CA PRO A 96 19.69 18.00 -0.12
C PRO A 96 18.79 18.91 0.72
N PHE A 97 17.97 18.28 1.56
CA PHE A 97 17.22 18.96 2.60
C PHE A 97 18.07 19.22 3.83
N PHE A 98 17.75 20.31 4.53
CA PHE A 98 18.23 20.47 5.90
C PHE A 98 17.28 19.70 6.81
N ASP A 99 17.80 18.63 7.39
CA ASP A 99 17.17 17.82 8.42
C ASP A 99 17.93 18.09 9.73
N LEU A 100 17.24 18.66 10.72
CA LEU A 100 17.86 19.04 11.99
C LEU A 100 18.08 17.82 12.88
N ASP A 101 17.18 16.84 12.84
CA ASP A 101 17.25 15.66 13.70
C ASP A 101 18.35 14.71 13.20
N GLN A 102 18.52 14.58 11.88
CA GLN A 102 19.68 13.90 11.29
C GLN A 102 21.00 14.62 11.61
N ALA A 103 21.04 15.95 11.52
CA ALA A 103 22.25 16.74 11.83
C ALA A 103 22.64 16.66 13.32
N VAL A 104 21.65 16.73 14.22
CA VAL A 104 21.85 16.58 15.67
C VAL A 104 22.25 15.15 16.02
N SER A 105 21.61 14.13 15.43
CA SER A 105 21.98 12.72 15.64
C SER A 105 23.42 12.43 15.20
N ALA A 106 23.84 12.96 14.05
CA ALA A 106 25.22 12.87 13.59
C ALA A 106 26.21 13.62 14.52
N ALA A 107 25.85 14.82 14.99
CA ALA A 107 26.67 15.59 15.92
C ALA A 107 26.81 14.92 17.29
N VAL A 108 25.72 14.37 17.85
CA VAL A 108 25.74 13.61 19.11
C VAL A 108 26.58 12.33 18.97
N SER A 109 26.47 11.65 17.82
CA SER A 109 27.30 10.47 17.51
C SER A 109 28.80 10.81 17.42
N LEU A 110 29.14 11.99 16.90
CA LEU A 110 30.52 12.51 16.86
C LEU A 110 31.04 12.91 18.25
N VAL A 111 30.23 13.64 19.05
CA VAL A 111 30.61 14.10 20.40
C VAL A 111 30.71 12.94 21.38
N GLY A 112 29.87 11.92 21.25
CA GLY A 112 29.96 10.66 22.00
C GLY A 112 31.26 9.89 21.80
N GLY A 113 32.03 10.20 20.74
CA GLY A 113 33.38 9.65 20.53
C GLY A 113 34.49 10.31 21.35
N LEU A 114 34.24 11.47 21.98
CA LEU A 114 35.27 12.23 22.71
C LEU A 114 35.30 11.98 24.22
N TYR A 115 34.19 11.56 24.83
CA TYR A 115 34.11 11.21 26.26
C TYR A 115 33.90 9.70 26.40
N GLY A 116 34.99 8.99 26.67
CA GLY A 116 35.11 7.58 26.32
C GLY A 116 34.43 6.60 27.27
N ALA A 117 33.86 5.55 26.67
CA ALA A 117 33.72 4.23 27.27
C ALA A 117 34.43 3.22 26.37
N ARG A 118 35.58 2.68 26.81
CA ARG A 118 36.23 1.56 26.13
C ARG A 118 35.60 0.25 26.62
N GLU A 119 34.73 -0.35 25.83
CA GLU A 119 34.62 -1.81 25.83
C GLU A 119 34.29 -2.33 24.43
N GLY A 120 34.88 -3.46 24.07
CA GLY A 120 35.00 -3.86 22.67
C GLY A 120 33.78 -4.60 22.15
N ASN A 121 33.12 -4.08 21.12
CA ASN A 121 32.32 -4.90 20.23
C ASN A 121 32.62 -4.58 18.76
N ARG A 122 32.57 -5.60 17.90
CA ARG A 122 32.89 -5.48 16.48
C ARG A 122 31.76 -4.77 15.74
N VAL A 123 32.09 -4.08 14.65
CA VAL A 123 31.14 -3.43 13.76
C VAL A 123 30.00 -4.38 13.38
N ARG A 124 28.82 -4.13 13.94
CA ARG A 124 27.54 -4.64 13.45
C ARG A 124 26.66 -3.44 13.13
N ILE A 125 26.22 -3.38 11.88
CA ILE A 125 25.20 -2.43 11.43
C ILE A 125 23.95 -2.65 12.30
N PRO A 126 23.35 -1.61 12.89
CA PRO A 126 22.06 -1.73 13.57
C PRO A 126 20.95 -2.02 12.56
N VAL A 127 20.74 -3.31 12.25
CA VAL A 127 19.52 -3.78 11.60
C VAL A 127 18.42 -3.81 12.66
N GLY A 128 17.77 -2.66 12.83
CA GLY A 128 16.54 -2.46 13.60
C GLY A 128 15.86 -1.22 13.01
N LEU A 129 14.68 -1.33 12.39
CA LEU A 129 13.41 -1.63 13.05
C LEU A 129 13.08 -0.57 14.13
N GLU A 130 12.94 0.69 13.69
CA GLU A 130 12.22 1.68 14.48
C GLU A 130 10.76 1.22 14.65
N THR A 131 10.39 0.89 15.89
CA THR A 131 9.06 0.39 16.20
C THR A 131 8.06 1.54 16.22
N PHE A 132 7.50 1.87 15.05
CA PHE A 132 6.44 2.88 14.90
C PHE A 132 5.15 2.46 15.62
N GLN A 133 5.08 2.81 16.91
CA GLN A 133 3.87 2.69 17.74
C GLN A 133 2.89 3.84 17.44
N THR A 134 2.23 3.75 16.28
CA THR A 134 1.01 4.50 15.94
C THR A 134 -0.02 3.53 15.36
N THR A 135 -1.30 3.74 15.69
CA THR A 135 -2.41 2.82 15.40
C THR A 135 -2.93 2.93 13.97
N ARG A 136 -2.03 2.72 12.99
CA ARG A 136 -2.28 2.80 11.52
C ARG A 136 -1.42 1.83 10.69
N GLN A 137 -0.98 0.71 11.27
CA GLN A 137 0.12 -0.11 10.71
C GLN A 137 -0.20 -0.81 9.38
N ASP A 138 -1.47 -1.12 9.09
CA ASP A 138 -1.87 -1.93 7.93
C ASP A 138 -1.62 -1.24 6.56
N PHE A 139 -1.45 0.09 6.53
CA PHE A 139 -1.25 0.85 5.29
C PHE A 139 0.16 0.75 4.68
N GLN A 140 1.12 0.18 5.39
CA GLN A 140 2.54 0.18 4.98
C GLN A 140 2.93 -1.00 4.06
N ILE A 141 2.03 -1.98 3.86
CA ILE A 141 2.38 -3.21 3.11
C ILE A 141 2.73 -2.92 1.64
N LEU A 142 2.13 -1.89 1.04
CA LEU A 142 2.45 -1.47 -0.33
C LEU A 142 3.63 -0.47 -0.41
N ASP A 143 4.02 0.16 0.70
CA ASP A 143 5.15 1.10 0.74
C ASP A 143 6.49 0.41 0.49
N ARG A 144 6.64 -0.86 0.90
CA ARG A 144 7.84 -1.68 0.68
C ARG A 144 8.26 -1.79 -0.79
N TYR A 145 7.30 -1.63 -1.71
CA TYR A 145 7.50 -1.72 -3.16
C TYR A 145 7.73 -0.35 -3.81
N GLN A 146 7.72 0.76 -3.05
CA GLN A 146 8.07 2.09 -3.57
C GLN A 146 9.60 2.28 -3.57
N ILE A 147 10.23 2.40 -4.74
CA ILE A 147 11.64 2.82 -4.80
C ILE A 147 11.75 4.34 -4.54
N PRO A 148 12.53 4.80 -3.54
CA PRO A 148 12.99 6.18 -3.50
C PRO A 148 13.93 6.42 -4.69
N LEU A 149 13.63 7.46 -5.48
CA LEU A 149 14.10 7.60 -6.87
C LEU A 149 15.62 7.57 -7.18
N PRO A 150 16.60 7.84 -6.28
CA PRO A 150 18.02 7.77 -6.67
C PRO A 150 18.63 6.36 -6.73
N ASN A 151 17.95 5.30 -6.27
CA ASN A 151 18.57 3.97 -6.14
C ASN A 151 18.14 2.93 -7.19
N ILE A 152 17.89 3.36 -8.44
CA ILE A 152 17.76 2.44 -9.58
C ILE A 152 19.16 1.92 -9.95
N LYS A 153 19.70 1.02 -9.13
CA LYS A 153 20.76 0.11 -9.56
C LYS A 153 20.12 -0.86 -10.55
N GLY A 154 20.22 -0.54 -11.84
CA GLY A 154 19.69 -1.39 -12.91
C GLY A 154 20.14 -2.83 -12.70
N TYR A 155 19.17 -3.74 -12.54
CA TYR A 155 19.45 -5.15 -12.28
C TYR A 155 20.30 -5.68 -13.44
N GLN A 156 21.55 -6.02 -13.14
CA GLN A 156 22.50 -6.52 -14.14
C GLN A 156 21.93 -7.80 -14.72
N HIS A 157 21.41 -7.72 -15.94
CA HIS A 157 20.97 -8.90 -16.66
C HIS A 157 22.15 -9.86 -16.77
N GLU A 158 21.97 -11.11 -16.31
CA GLU A 158 22.61 -12.24 -16.97
C GLU A 158 22.09 -12.28 -18.41
N THR A 159 22.72 -11.47 -19.27
CA THR A 159 22.41 -11.42 -20.68
C THR A 159 22.63 -12.81 -21.23
N THR A 160 21.54 -13.47 -21.66
CA THR A 160 21.60 -14.81 -22.24
C THR A 160 22.67 -14.80 -23.32
N ARG A 161 23.79 -15.50 -23.07
CA ARG A 161 24.94 -15.46 -23.96
C ARG A 161 24.49 -15.89 -25.35
N PHE A 162 25.09 -15.36 -26.41
CA PHE A 162 24.70 -15.66 -27.78
C PHE A 162 24.62 -17.18 -28.05
N MET A 163 25.57 -17.94 -27.49
CA MET A 163 25.54 -19.41 -27.41
C MET A 163 24.22 -19.97 -26.83
N CYS A 164 23.75 -19.48 -25.68
CA CYS A 164 22.50 -19.94 -25.06
C CYS A 164 21.24 -19.66 -25.90
N ARG A 165 21.30 -18.70 -26.84
CA ARG A 165 20.23 -18.48 -27.83
C ARG A 165 20.37 -19.43 -29.02
N LEU A 166 21.59 -19.69 -29.48
CA LEU A 166 21.91 -20.69 -30.52
C LEU A 166 21.57 -22.13 -30.10
N THR A 167 21.87 -22.52 -28.86
CA THR A 167 21.68 -23.89 -28.35
C THR A 167 20.29 -24.15 -27.77
N GLY A 168 19.35 -23.20 -27.90
CA GLY A 168 18.02 -23.26 -27.27
C GLY A 168 18.01 -23.17 -25.73
N SER A 169 19.19 -23.13 -25.08
CA SER A 169 19.33 -23.16 -23.61
C SER A 169 18.74 -21.95 -22.89
N GLY A 170 18.34 -20.89 -23.60
CA GLY A 170 17.50 -19.82 -23.04
C GLY A 170 16.18 -20.31 -22.44
N ASP A 171 15.58 -21.37 -23.01
CA ASP A 171 14.34 -21.95 -22.50
C ASP A 171 14.57 -23.04 -21.45
N LEU A 172 15.80 -23.51 -21.25
CA LEU A 172 16.14 -24.41 -20.14
C LEU A 172 15.81 -23.76 -18.79
N PHE A 173 16.07 -22.45 -18.63
CA PHE A 173 15.77 -21.71 -17.39
C PHE A 173 14.29 -21.73 -16.99
N MET A 174 13.36 -21.86 -17.95
CA MET A 174 11.92 -21.99 -17.65
C MET A 174 11.54 -23.41 -17.22
N ASN A 175 12.31 -24.41 -17.65
CA ASN A 175 12.05 -25.84 -17.39
C ASN A 175 12.78 -26.38 -16.14
N HIS A 176 13.61 -25.58 -15.46
CA HIS A 176 14.22 -25.95 -14.18
C HIS A 176 13.34 -25.58 -12.98
N SER A 177 13.31 -26.45 -11.98
CA SER A 177 12.79 -26.15 -10.65
C SER A 177 13.68 -25.12 -9.94
N ILE A 178 13.10 -24.39 -8.99
CA ILE A 178 13.84 -23.47 -8.10
C ILE A 178 13.59 -23.84 -6.64
N ILE A 179 14.50 -23.47 -5.75
CA ILE A 179 14.30 -23.60 -4.30
C ILE A 179 13.83 -22.25 -3.78
N SER A 180 12.72 -22.21 -3.05
CA SER A 180 12.25 -20.98 -2.41
C SER A 180 13.17 -20.58 -1.25
N PRO A 181 13.70 -19.33 -1.19
CA PRO A 181 14.47 -18.86 -0.05
C PRO A 181 13.66 -18.79 1.26
N TYR A 182 12.33 -18.61 1.18
CA TYR A 182 11.47 -18.44 2.35
C TYR A 182 11.01 -19.78 2.96
N THR A 183 10.63 -20.76 2.13
CA THR A 183 10.09 -22.05 2.62
C THR A 183 11.04 -23.24 2.46
N SER A 184 12.19 -23.06 1.79
CA SER A 184 13.10 -24.12 1.34
C SER A 184 12.45 -25.19 0.46
N ARG A 185 11.24 -24.94 -0.08
CA ARG A 185 10.53 -25.90 -0.94
C ARG A 185 11.11 -25.92 -2.35
N VAL A 186 11.17 -27.11 -2.95
CA VAL A 186 11.49 -27.29 -4.37
C VAL A 186 10.24 -26.99 -5.21
N LEU A 187 10.22 -25.80 -5.79
CA LEU A 187 9.15 -25.34 -6.68
C LEU A 187 9.33 -25.95 -8.07
N LYS A 188 8.27 -26.63 -8.54
CA LYS A 188 8.21 -27.16 -9.92
C LYS A 188 8.31 -26.01 -10.94
N PRO A 189 8.81 -26.28 -12.17
CA PRO A 189 9.05 -25.21 -13.15
C PRO A 189 7.76 -24.49 -13.57
N TYR A 190 6.65 -25.23 -13.55
CA TYR A 190 5.28 -24.79 -13.82
C TYR A 190 4.36 -25.16 -12.66
N ILE A 191 3.47 -24.25 -12.29
CA ILE A 191 2.32 -24.47 -11.40
C ILE A 191 1.22 -25.24 -12.17
N ARG A 192 0.94 -24.79 -13.39
CA ARG A 192 -0.06 -25.34 -14.31
C ARG A 192 0.31 -24.97 -15.75
N ARG A 193 -0.03 -25.82 -16.71
CA ARG A 193 -0.13 -25.46 -18.13
C ARG A 193 -1.59 -25.62 -18.55
N ASP A 194 -2.14 -24.66 -19.29
CA ASP A 194 -3.54 -24.65 -19.71
C ASP A 194 -3.63 -24.56 -21.23
N PHE A 195 -4.18 -25.60 -21.85
CA PHE A 195 -4.39 -25.73 -23.30
C PHE A 195 -5.85 -25.48 -23.71
N TYR A 196 -6.74 -25.19 -22.75
CA TYR A 196 -8.19 -25.09 -22.97
C TYR A 196 -8.72 -23.66 -22.86
N SER A 197 -8.09 -22.83 -22.03
CA SER A 197 -8.49 -21.42 -21.83
C SER A 197 -8.23 -20.55 -23.06
N LYS A 198 -9.29 -20.21 -23.81
CA LYS A 198 -9.23 -19.32 -25.00
C LYS A 198 -9.76 -17.89 -24.72
N PRO A 199 -8.92 -16.96 -24.23
CA PRO A 199 -9.25 -15.53 -24.10
C PRO A 199 -9.45 -14.84 -25.45
N LEU A 200 -9.97 -13.61 -25.40
CA LEU A 200 -10.32 -12.81 -26.58
C LEU A 200 -9.14 -12.65 -27.55
N LYS A 201 -7.95 -12.30 -27.05
CA LYS A 201 -6.75 -12.16 -27.90
C LYS A 201 -6.39 -13.44 -28.65
N LEU A 202 -6.53 -14.63 -28.04
CA LEU A 202 -6.24 -15.90 -28.72
C LEU A 202 -7.29 -16.24 -29.78
N ARG A 203 -8.58 -15.94 -29.53
CA ARG A 203 -9.63 -16.11 -30.55
C ARG A 203 -9.37 -15.23 -31.77
N LEU A 204 -9.08 -13.94 -31.54
CA LEU A 204 -8.72 -12.98 -32.58
C LEU A 204 -7.48 -13.43 -33.38
N LEU A 205 -6.43 -13.91 -32.70
CA LEU A 205 -5.21 -14.39 -33.37
C LEU A 205 -5.43 -15.70 -34.14
N ALA A 206 -6.34 -16.56 -33.70
CA ALA A 206 -6.74 -17.76 -34.45
C ALA A 206 -7.55 -17.39 -35.70
N GLU A 207 -8.50 -16.46 -35.56
CA GLU A 207 -9.31 -15.91 -36.67
C GLU A 207 -8.43 -15.25 -37.73
N ILE A 208 -7.50 -14.37 -37.34
CA ILE A 208 -6.54 -13.72 -38.25
C ILE A 208 -5.66 -14.75 -38.98
N ARG A 209 -5.26 -15.84 -38.31
CA ARG A 209 -4.49 -16.94 -38.95
C ARG A 209 -5.33 -17.79 -39.90
N GLY A 210 -6.62 -17.98 -39.60
CA GLY A 210 -7.55 -18.74 -40.45
C GLY A 210 -8.08 -17.95 -41.65
N TYR A 211 -8.24 -16.63 -41.54
CA TYR A 211 -8.89 -15.80 -42.54
C TYR A 211 -8.30 -15.90 -43.98
N PRO A 212 -6.97 -15.97 -44.20
CA PRO A 212 -6.41 -16.20 -45.54
C PRO A 212 -6.74 -17.59 -46.10
N HIS A 213 -6.88 -18.59 -45.23
CA HIS A 213 -7.01 -20.01 -45.57
C HIS A 213 -8.47 -20.49 -45.61
N ARG A 214 -9.44 -19.58 -45.47
CA ARG A 214 -10.89 -19.89 -45.39
C ARG A 214 -11.48 -20.66 -46.57
N ASN A 215 -10.77 -20.70 -47.71
CA ASN A 215 -11.16 -21.42 -48.92
C ASN A 215 -10.38 -22.74 -49.14
N ASP A 216 -9.42 -23.07 -48.26
CA ASP A 216 -8.57 -24.26 -48.36
C ASP A 216 -9.04 -25.34 -47.37
N PRO A 217 -9.68 -26.43 -47.85
CA PRO A 217 -10.17 -27.52 -47.00
C PRO A 217 -9.04 -28.43 -46.48
N THR A 218 -7.80 -28.27 -46.96
CA THR A 218 -6.64 -29.03 -46.48
C THR A 218 -5.93 -28.35 -45.32
N TRP A 219 -6.13 -27.04 -45.16
CA TRP A 219 -5.46 -26.24 -44.14
C TRP A 219 -5.86 -26.64 -42.71
N LYS A 220 -4.86 -26.71 -41.84
CA LYS A 220 -5.01 -26.93 -40.39
C LYS A 220 -4.11 -25.94 -39.65
N ALA A 221 -4.66 -25.27 -38.64
CA ALA A 221 -3.89 -24.36 -37.80
C ALA A 221 -2.82 -25.10 -36.99
N ASP A 222 -1.61 -24.52 -36.85
CA ASP A 222 -0.59 -25.05 -35.94
C ASP A 222 -1.13 -25.11 -34.50
N LEU A 223 -0.71 -26.15 -33.76
CA LEU A 223 -1.08 -26.40 -32.37
C LEU A 223 -1.01 -25.13 -31.51
N GLU A 224 -2.10 -24.86 -30.79
CA GLU A 224 -2.17 -23.73 -29.86
C GLU A 224 -1.21 -23.96 -28.68
N ALA A 225 -0.37 -22.96 -28.41
CA ALA A 225 0.52 -23.00 -27.26
C ALA A 225 -0.26 -22.84 -25.96
N SER A 226 0.23 -23.45 -24.87
CA SER A 226 -0.37 -23.31 -23.55
C SER A 226 -0.25 -21.89 -22.99
N ILE A 227 -1.18 -21.57 -22.11
CA ILE A 227 -1.01 -20.55 -21.09
C ILE A 227 -0.29 -21.21 -19.91
N ASP A 228 0.96 -20.81 -19.67
CA ASP A 228 1.85 -21.39 -18.67
C ASP A 228 1.86 -20.53 -17.39
N TYR A 229 1.49 -21.13 -16.27
CA TYR A 229 1.52 -20.52 -14.94
C TYR A 229 2.81 -20.94 -14.25
N CYS A 230 3.66 -19.98 -13.92
CA CYS A 230 5.00 -20.17 -13.35
C CYS A 230 5.14 -19.38 -12.03
N TYR A 231 6.10 -19.74 -11.19
CA TYR A 231 6.54 -18.87 -10.09
C TYR A 231 7.39 -17.71 -10.61
N VAL A 232 7.53 -16.63 -9.84
CA VAL A 232 8.38 -15.49 -10.21
C VAL A 232 9.84 -15.90 -10.35
N ARG A 233 10.53 -15.30 -11.33
CA ARG A 233 11.97 -15.45 -11.59
C ARG A 233 12.56 -14.07 -11.90
N PRO A 234 13.86 -13.81 -11.67
CA PRO A 234 14.46 -12.48 -11.87
C PRO A 234 14.22 -11.92 -13.28
N ASN A 235 14.29 -12.77 -14.29
CA ASN A 235 14.06 -12.43 -15.70
C ASN A 235 12.66 -11.86 -16.00
N PHE A 236 11.67 -12.04 -15.11
CA PHE A 236 10.33 -11.50 -15.27
C PHE A 236 10.18 -10.09 -14.67
N ILE A 237 11.01 -9.72 -13.68
CA ILE A 237 10.84 -8.49 -12.90
C ILE A 237 10.84 -7.21 -13.74
N PRO A 238 11.73 -7.00 -14.74
CA PRO A 238 11.69 -5.78 -15.55
C PRO A 238 10.37 -5.59 -16.30
N THR A 239 9.84 -6.67 -16.89
CA THR A 239 8.55 -6.68 -17.60
C THR A 239 7.38 -6.47 -16.64
N ILE A 240 7.41 -7.13 -15.48
CA ILE A 240 6.37 -7.00 -14.45
C ILE A 240 6.34 -5.57 -13.89
N ASN A 241 7.49 -4.98 -13.55
CA ASN A 241 7.58 -3.60 -13.09
C ASN A 241 7.10 -2.61 -14.16
N SER A 242 7.39 -2.85 -15.45
CA SER A 242 6.85 -2.06 -16.56
C SER A 242 5.32 -2.14 -16.65
N MET A 243 4.74 -3.34 -16.50
CA MET A 243 3.28 -3.51 -16.42
C MET A 243 2.69 -2.85 -15.16
N CYS A 244 3.41 -2.85 -14.04
CA CYS A 244 2.98 -2.17 -12.82
C CYS A 244 2.96 -0.64 -13.00
N HIS A 245 3.95 -0.08 -13.68
CA HIS A 245 3.97 1.35 -14.05
C HIS A 245 2.80 1.72 -14.99
N GLU A 246 2.40 0.82 -15.90
CA GLU A 246 1.31 1.05 -16.85
C GLU A 246 -0.09 0.89 -16.23
N PHE A 247 -0.30 -0.15 -15.41
CA PHE A 247 -1.63 -0.57 -14.92
C PHE A 247 -1.90 -0.30 -13.43
N PHE A 248 -0.95 0.27 -12.69
CA PHE A 248 -1.14 0.70 -11.29
C PHE A 248 -0.62 2.14 -11.06
N TRP A 249 0.68 2.32 -10.81
CA TRP A 249 1.31 3.62 -10.60
C TRP A 249 2.84 3.55 -10.79
N PRO A 250 3.52 4.67 -11.13
CA PRO A 250 4.96 4.68 -11.31
C PRO A 250 5.73 4.43 -10.01
N GLY A 251 6.92 3.83 -10.11
CA GLY A 251 7.83 3.62 -8.98
C GLY A 251 7.67 2.31 -8.20
N ILE A 252 6.79 1.40 -8.65
CA ILE A 252 6.66 0.03 -8.13
C ILE A 252 7.86 -0.82 -8.55
N ASP A 253 8.47 -1.54 -7.60
CA ASP A 253 9.41 -2.63 -7.86
C ASP A 253 9.02 -3.91 -7.09
N LEU A 254 8.87 -5.01 -7.82
CA LEU A 254 8.53 -6.33 -7.26
C LEU A 254 9.75 -7.27 -7.13
N SER A 255 10.98 -6.75 -7.24
CA SER A 255 12.23 -7.49 -6.98
C SER A 255 12.22 -8.20 -5.63
N GLU A 256 11.58 -7.63 -4.60
CA GLU A 256 11.50 -8.23 -3.27
C GLU A 256 10.74 -9.58 -3.26
N CYS A 257 9.76 -9.76 -4.15
CA CYS A 257 8.98 -11.00 -4.26
C CYS A 257 9.83 -12.21 -4.67
N LEU A 258 11.06 -12.00 -5.14
CA LEU A 258 12.04 -13.08 -5.38
C LEU A 258 12.48 -13.80 -4.09
N GLN A 259 12.27 -13.20 -2.91
CA GLN A 259 12.56 -13.82 -1.61
C GLN A 259 11.54 -14.92 -1.25
N TYR A 260 10.28 -14.74 -1.64
CA TYR A 260 9.15 -15.61 -1.27
C TYR A 260 8.38 -16.12 -2.51
N PRO A 261 9.05 -16.78 -3.48
CA PRO A 261 8.47 -17.10 -4.79
C PRO A 261 7.30 -18.08 -4.75
N ASP A 262 7.12 -18.88 -3.68
CA ASP A 262 5.95 -19.77 -3.53
C ASP A 262 4.62 -19.00 -3.57
N PHE A 263 4.63 -17.75 -3.09
CA PHE A 263 3.46 -16.87 -2.93
C PHE A 263 3.32 -15.92 -4.12
N SER A 264 3.78 -16.38 -5.29
CA SER A 264 3.71 -15.66 -6.56
C SER A 264 3.19 -16.56 -7.67
N VAL A 265 2.53 -15.95 -8.66
CA VAL A 265 2.14 -16.60 -9.91
C VAL A 265 2.32 -15.62 -11.04
N VAL A 266 3.08 -16.01 -12.06
CA VAL A 266 3.30 -15.26 -13.30
C VAL A 266 2.74 -16.09 -14.44
N VAL A 267 1.92 -15.47 -15.29
CA VAL A 267 1.20 -16.15 -16.36
C VAL A 267 1.79 -15.73 -17.70
N LEU A 268 2.26 -16.70 -18.46
CA LEU A 268 2.88 -16.49 -19.77
C LEU A 268 2.06 -17.13 -20.88
N TYR A 269 2.05 -16.48 -22.04
CA TYR A 269 1.73 -17.13 -23.31
C TYR A 269 2.98 -17.12 -24.19
N LYS A 270 3.49 -18.30 -24.52
CA LYS A 270 4.82 -18.51 -25.14
C LYS A 270 5.93 -17.84 -24.32
N LYS A 271 6.31 -16.59 -24.64
CA LYS A 271 7.35 -15.80 -23.95
C LYS A 271 6.87 -14.40 -23.51
N VAL A 272 5.57 -14.13 -23.64
CA VAL A 272 4.94 -12.86 -23.25
C VAL A 272 4.25 -13.06 -21.90
N ILE A 273 4.50 -12.17 -20.93
CA ILE A 273 3.75 -12.14 -19.67
C ILE A 273 2.37 -11.52 -19.94
N ILE A 274 1.31 -12.23 -19.57
CA ILE A 274 -0.09 -11.82 -19.81
C ILE A 274 -0.84 -11.53 -18.49
N GLY A 275 -0.22 -11.81 -17.35
CA GLY A 275 -0.73 -11.50 -16.03
C GLY A 275 0.19 -11.99 -14.91
N PHE A 276 -0.06 -11.55 -13.69
CA PHE A 276 0.64 -11.98 -12.49
C PHE A 276 -0.20 -11.75 -11.23
N GLY A 277 0.16 -12.45 -10.15
CA GLY A 277 -0.36 -12.29 -8.80
C GLY A 277 0.76 -12.45 -7.78
N PHE A 278 0.83 -11.53 -6.82
CA PHE A 278 1.83 -11.52 -5.74
C PHE A 278 1.14 -11.37 -4.40
N MET A 279 1.60 -12.16 -3.42
CA MET A 279 1.09 -12.14 -2.06
C MET A 279 2.25 -12.14 -1.07
N VAL A 280 2.16 -11.29 -0.05
CA VAL A 280 3.07 -11.27 1.09
C VAL A 280 2.56 -12.29 2.12
N PRO A 281 3.33 -13.34 2.47
CA PRO A 281 3.04 -14.18 3.62
C PRO A 281 3.36 -13.42 4.92
N ASP A 282 2.66 -13.76 6.01
CA ASP A 282 3.02 -13.37 7.39
C ASP A 282 3.11 -11.86 7.64
N VAL A 283 2.14 -11.10 7.09
CA VAL A 283 1.95 -9.67 7.41
C VAL A 283 1.60 -9.47 8.89
N LYS A 284 0.79 -10.39 9.41
CA LYS A 284 0.51 -10.58 10.84
C LYS A 284 0.56 -12.09 11.11
N TYR A 285 0.58 -12.49 12.38
CA TYR A 285 0.75 -13.89 12.82
C TYR A 285 -0.13 -14.94 12.13
N ASN A 286 -1.30 -14.57 11.57
CA ASN A 286 -2.10 -15.45 10.73
C ASN A 286 -2.68 -14.77 9.47
N GLU A 287 -2.02 -13.74 8.93
CA GLU A 287 -2.49 -12.98 7.76
C GLU A 287 -1.50 -13.01 6.59
N ALA A 288 -2.01 -13.20 5.38
CA ALA A 288 -1.29 -13.03 4.12
C ALA A 288 -2.02 -12.00 3.23
N TYR A 289 -1.27 -11.08 2.61
CA TYR A 289 -1.83 -9.94 1.88
C TYR A 289 -1.55 -10.03 0.38
N ILE A 290 -2.58 -10.05 -0.46
CA ILE A 290 -2.43 -10.02 -1.93
C ILE A 290 -2.10 -8.58 -2.34
N SER A 291 -0.81 -8.34 -2.63
CA SER A 291 -0.28 -7.01 -2.93
C SER A 291 -0.63 -6.51 -4.32
N PHE A 292 -0.48 -7.37 -5.33
CA PHE A 292 -0.75 -7.02 -6.74
C PHE A 292 -1.37 -8.21 -7.46
N LEU A 293 -2.40 -7.94 -8.27
CA LEU A 293 -3.04 -8.92 -9.13
C LEU A 293 -3.44 -8.26 -10.45
N LEU A 294 -2.85 -8.70 -11.55
CA LEU A 294 -3.08 -8.14 -12.88
C LEU A 294 -3.31 -9.24 -13.92
N VAL A 295 -4.29 -9.04 -14.79
CA VAL A 295 -4.39 -9.72 -16.09
C VAL A 295 -4.51 -8.65 -17.16
N HIS A 296 -3.67 -8.75 -18.19
CA HIS A 296 -3.65 -7.82 -19.33
C HIS A 296 -5.05 -7.73 -19.96
N PRO A 297 -5.58 -6.53 -20.28
CA PRO A 297 -6.98 -6.34 -20.67
C PRO A 297 -7.50 -7.33 -21.73
N GLU A 298 -6.70 -7.59 -22.77
CA GLU A 298 -7.05 -8.48 -23.88
C GLU A 298 -7.13 -9.99 -23.52
N TRP A 299 -6.58 -10.36 -22.36
CA TRP A 299 -6.51 -11.75 -21.85
C TRP A 299 -7.51 -12.01 -20.73
N ARG A 300 -8.33 -11.02 -20.36
CA ARG A 300 -9.41 -11.15 -19.36
C ARG A 300 -10.55 -12.04 -19.87
N ARG A 301 -11.45 -12.41 -18.94
CA ARG A 301 -12.63 -13.29 -19.17
C ARG A 301 -12.32 -14.74 -19.60
N ALA A 302 -11.14 -15.26 -19.25
CA ALA A 302 -10.73 -16.66 -19.49
C ALA A 302 -10.23 -17.38 -18.23
N GLY A 303 -10.80 -17.08 -17.05
CA GLY A 303 -10.48 -17.79 -15.80
C GLY A 303 -9.07 -17.55 -15.21
N ILE A 304 -8.18 -16.85 -15.91
CA ILE A 304 -6.77 -16.64 -15.51
C ILE A 304 -6.65 -16.08 -14.08
N ALA A 305 -7.33 -14.96 -13.79
CA ALA A 305 -7.33 -14.37 -12.46
C ALA A 305 -7.95 -15.29 -11.39
N THR A 306 -8.97 -16.07 -11.76
CA THR A 306 -9.58 -17.08 -10.89
C THR A 306 -8.55 -18.14 -10.49
N PHE A 307 -7.77 -18.67 -11.44
CA PHE A 307 -6.73 -19.65 -11.11
C PHE A 307 -5.58 -19.04 -10.29
N MET A 308 -5.18 -17.79 -10.57
CA MET A 308 -4.17 -17.09 -9.77
C MET A 308 -4.59 -16.91 -8.30
N ILE A 309 -5.81 -16.40 -8.06
CA ILE A 309 -6.35 -16.21 -6.71
C ILE A 309 -6.48 -17.57 -6.00
N TYR A 310 -7.01 -18.59 -6.68
CA TYR A 310 -7.08 -19.95 -6.16
C TYR A 310 -5.70 -20.48 -5.73
N HIS A 311 -4.68 -20.35 -6.57
CA HIS A 311 -3.34 -20.83 -6.26
C HIS A 311 -2.76 -20.13 -5.03
N LEU A 312 -2.79 -18.80 -4.97
CA LEU A 312 -2.27 -18.02 -3.84
C LEU A 312 -2.95 -18.43 -2.52
N ILE A 313 -4.29 -18.54 -2.51
CA ILE A 313 -5.07 -18.97 -1.34
C ILE A 313 -4.71 -20.40 -0.89
N GLN A 314 -4.38 -21.32 -1.82
CA GLN A 314 -3.96 -22.67 -1.47
C GLN A 314 -2.47 -22.76 -1.07
N THR A 315 -1.63 -21.78 -1.41
CA THR A 315 -0.27 -21.68 -0.84
C THR A 315 -0.32 -21.21 0.63
N CYS A 316 -1.27 -20.34 0.99
CA CYS A 316 -1.51 -19.84 2.36
C CYS A 316 -2.67 -20.55 3.08
N MET A 317 -2.77 -21.88 3.01
CA MET A 317 -3.75 -22.63 3.81
C MET A 317 -3.55 -22.39 5.32
N GLY A 318 -4.66 -22.17 6.04
CA GLY A 318 -4.70 -21.88 7.48
C GLY A 318 -4.54 -20.41 7.86
N LYS A 319 -4.25 -19.52 6.90
CA LYS A 319 -4.12 -18.07 7.11
C LYS A 319 -5.31 -17.31 6.51
N ASP A 320 -5.70 -16.22 7.17
CA ASP A 320 -6.63 -15.24 6.61
C ASP A 320 -5.94 -14.53 5.44
N VAL A 321 -6.66 -14.35 4.33
CA VAL A 321 -6.14 -13.68 3.13
C VAL A 321 -6.79 -12.32 2.98
N THR A 322 -5.99 -11.27 2.95
CA THR A 322 -6.44 -9.86 2.90
C THR A 322 -6.01 -9.18 1.61
N LEU A 323 -6.75 -8.15 1.17
CA LEU A 323 -6.36 -7.28 0.05
C LEU A 323 -7.08 -5.93 0.10
N HIS A 324 -6.49 -4.88 -0.48
CA HIS A 324 -7.18 -3.64 -0.81
C HIS A 324 -7.56 -3.62 -2.29
N VAL A 325 -8.78 -3.16 -2.59
CA VAL A 325 -9.27 -2.96 -3.97
C VAL A 325 -9.88 -1.57 -4.13
N SER A 326 -9.49 -0.84 -5.19
CA SER A 326 -10.09 0.47 -5.51
C SER A 326 -11.60 0.36 -5.71
N ALA A 327 -12.35 1.30 -5.16
CA ALA A 327 -13.81 1.26 -5.12
C ALA A 327 -14.49 1.26 -6.50
N SER A 328 -13.81 1.74 -7.55
CA SER A 328 -14.28 1.69 -8.94
C SER A 328 -13.90 0.40 -9.69
N ASN A 329 -13.19 -0.55 -9.06
CA ASN A 329 -12.65 -1.72 -9.75
C ASN A 329 -13.64 -2.91 -9.74
N THR A 330 -14.07 -3.31 -10.94
CA THR A 330 -14.99 -4.44 -11.16
C THR A 330 -14.45 -5.81 -10.68
N ALA A 331 -13.16 -5.91 -10.35
CA ALA A 331 -12.56 -7.08 -9.70
C ALA A 331 -13.21 -7.43 -8.34
N MET A 332 -13.92 -6.49 -7.69
CA MET A 332 -14.74 -6.75 -6.49
C MET A 332 -15.66 -7.98 -6.66
N LEU A 333 -16.30 -8.13 -7.83
CA LEU A 333 -17.17 -9.27 -8.17
C LEU A 333 -16.42 -10.61 -8.32
N LEU A 334 -15.10 -10.58 -8.53
CA LEU A 334 -14.26 -11.78 -8.55
C LEU A 334 -13.89 -12.20 -7.12
N TYR A 335 -13.49 -11.25 -6.26
CA TYR A 335 -13.14 -11.53 -4.87
C TYR A 335 -14.36 -12.03 -4.06
N GLN A 336 -15.55 -11.45 -4.26
CA GLN A 336 -16.81 -11.96 -3.67
C GLN A 336 -17.07 -13.43 -4.02
N LYS A 337 -16.77 -13.87 -5.26
CA LYS A 337 -16.93 -15.27 -5.69
C LYS A 337 -15.93 -16.24 -5.03
N PHE A 338 -14.85 -15.72 -4.44
CA PHE A 338 -13.93 -16.47 -3.58
C PHE A 338 -14.32 -16.44 -2.09
N GLY A 339 -15.39 -15.74 -1.72
CA GLY A 339 -15.84 -15.60 -0.32
C GLY A 339 -15.19 -14.45 0.45
N PHE A 340 -14.40 -13.58 -0.21
CA PHE A 340 -13.90 -12.36 0.43
C PHE A 340 -15.07 -11.45 0.83
N LYS A 341 -15.04 -10.97 2.07
CA LYS A 341 -15.98 -9.98 2.61
C LYS A 341 -15.28 -8.64 2.73
N ALA A 342 -15.97 -7.55 2.42
CA ALA A 342 -15.49 -6.22 2.77
C ALA A 342 -15.65 -6.01 4.28
N GLU A 343 -14.60 -5.51 4.93
CA GLU A 343 -14.60 -5.23 6.37
C GLU A 343 -14.45 -3.72 6.66
N GLU A 344 -13.75 -2.98 5.80
CA GLU A 344 -13.60 -1.53 5.92
C GLU A 344 -13.69 -0.85 4.54
N TYR A 345 -14.21 0.38 4.52
CA TYR A 345 -14.14 1.29 3.37
C TYR A 345 -13.26 2.49 3.73
N ILE A 346 -12.20 2.68 2.97
CA ILE A 346 -11.07 3.52 3.33
C ILE A 346 -10.92 4.64 2.31
N LEU A 347 -11.24 5.85 2.77
CA LEU A 347 -11.01 7.08 2.02
C LEU A 347 -9.51 7.30 1.80
N ASP A 348 -9.17 7.91 0.67
CA ASP A 348 -7.83 8.36 0.30
C ASP A 348 -6.69 7.35 0.54
N PHE A 349 -6.95 6.07 0.25
CA PHE A 349 -5.97 4.98 0.36
C PHE A 349 -4.88 5.07 -0.71
N TYR A 350 -5.26 5.16 -1.98
CA TYR A 350 -4.31 5.22 -3.10
C TYR A 350 -3.73 6.63 -3.31
N ASP A 351 -4.14 7.61 -2.50
CA ASP A 351 -3.72 9.01 -2.60
C ASP A 351 -2.20 9.16 -2.54
N LYS A 352 -1.55 8.41 -1.64
CA LYS A 352 -0.09 8.37 -1.49
C LYS A 352 0.66 7.85 -2.72
N TYR A 353 0.00 7.01 -3.52
CA TYR A 353 0.60 6.21 -4.59
C TYR A 353 0.38 6.82 -5.97
N TYR A 354 -0.80 7.40 -6.21
CA TYR A 354 -1.14 8.03 -7.48
C TYR A 354 -0.48 9.41 -7.67
N PRO A 355 -0.18 9.81 -8.92
CA PRO A 355 0.07 11.21 -9.27
C PRO A 355 -1.08 12.12 -8.81
N LEU A 356 -0.77 13.38 -8.44
CA LEU A 356 -1.76 14.35 -7.94
C LEU A 356 -2.91 14.61 -8.91
N ASP A 357 -2.63 14.46 -10.20
CA ASP A 357 -3.52 14.76 -11.32
C ASP A 357 -4.24 13.50 -11.84
N SER A 358 -4.07 12.36 -11.17
CA SER A 358 -4.79 11.13 -11.47
C SER A 358 -6.30 11.31 -11.29
N LYS A 359 -7.06 10.77 -12.25
CA LYS A 359 -8.52 10.71 -12.25
C LYS A 359 -9.06 9.38 -11.69
N GLU A 360 -8.19 8.47 -11.25
CA GLU A 360 -8.61 7.17 -10.72
C GLU A 360 -9.18 7.28 -9.30
N CYS A 361 -10.00 6.29 -8.89
CA CYS A 361 -10.64 6.31 -7.60
C CYS A 361 -9.63 6.03 -6.47
N LYS A 362 -9.39 7.05 -5.64
CA LYS A 362 -8.43 7.07 -4.54
C LYS A 362 -8.85 6.20 -3.34
N HIS A 363 -10.13 5.87 -3.24
CA HIS A 363 -10.71 5.12 -2.12
C HIS A 363 -10.60 3.61 -2.35
N SER A 364 -10.49 2.82 -1.27
CA SER A 364 -10.42 1.35 -1.34
C SER A 364 -11.44 0.68 -0.44
N PHE A 365 -11.84 -0.54 -0.79
CA PHE A 365 -12.38 -1.50 0.17
C PHE A 365 -11.24 -2.39 0.66
N PHE A 366 -11.14 -2.57 1.98
CA PHE A 366 -10.35 -3.65 2.58
C PHE A 366 -11.20 -4.92 2.62
N LEU A 367 -10.69 -5.99 2.01
CA LEU A 367 -11.35 -7.29 1.98
C LEU A 367 -10.55 -8.32 2.77
N ARG A 368 -11.26 -9.20 3.49
CA ARG A 368 -10.70 -10.38 4.15
C ARG A 368 -11.47 -11.64 3.75
N LEU A 369 -10.74 -12.69 3.41
CA LEU A 369 -11.21 -14.07 3.33
C LEU A 369 -10.69 -14.79 4.57
N ARG A 370 -11.60 -15.20 5.46
CA ARG A 370 -11.25 -15.96 6.68
C ARG A 370 -11.17 -17.46 6.37
N ARG A 371 -10.27 -18.20 7.02
CA ARG A 371 -10.04 -19.64 6.77
C ARG A 371 -9.84 -20.49 8.02
#